data_AF-A0A183N7N6-F1
#
_entry.id   AF-A0A183N7N6-F1
#
_cell.length_a   1.000
_cell.length_b   1.000
_cell.length_c   1.000
_cell.angle_alpha   90.00
_cell.angle_beta   90.00
_cell.angle_gamma   90.00
#
_symmetry.space_group_name_H-M   'P 1'
#
loop_
_entity.id
_entity.type
_entity.pdbx_description
1 polymer ?
#
loop_
_entity_poly.entity_id
_entity_poly.type
_entity_poly.pdbx_seq_one_letter_code
_entity_poly.pdbx_strand_id
1 'polypeptide(L)'
;MILCGSANNTNAELIKAMQLSDCLEQEKIHSAIGELLADLSKPDESVEIIVGNRFYVAFHRDPECARNRINQWVSEQTNGTIQELIPRVALSQETSAVVLSTTYFKGLWNLPFPYEDSHDSDFFKLDGSTMNVKLMYNLSYFSMVILPDLESRAIKIPFIDPNWKLVCPLPQYAVADGIQPTDIDECCSCFANPRQYVLLIVLPNSNDGLPNLLNLMCEYGGISSILSRSFEDTSLNLYLPKFKLKEGHSFSLKDHLEQLGIKDAFRPLSADFSNISVSRELCVVDVLHKSILEIDEEGVVAAAATSCMFDGCNSESSESEVEFRVDHSFFVSIIWNNTLPIFLGHVTTPVSD
;
A
#
# COMPACT_ATOMS: atom_id res chain seq x y z
N MET A 1 -5.78 11.46 -16.01
CA MET A 1 -6.54 11.05 -17.21
C MET A 1 -7.71 11.99 -17.48
N ILE A 2 -8.79 11.97 -16.68
CA ILE A 2 -9.97 12.82 -16.96
C ILE A 2 -9.68 14.33 -16.88
N LEU A 3 -8.73 14.75 -16.04
CA LEU A 3 -8.32 16.15 -15.92
C LEU A 3 -7.86 16.74 -17.26
N CYS A 4 -6.96 16.08 -17.97
CA CYS A 4 -6.43 16.53 -19.28
C CYS A 4 -7.53 16.67 -20.33
N GLY A 5 -8.58 15.87 -20.19
CA GLY A 5 -9.73 15.87 -21.07
C GLY A 5 -10.82 16.87 -20.69
N SER A 6 -10.71 17.51 -19.53
CA SER A 6 -11.75 18.39 -18.98
C SER A 6 -11.46 19.87 -19.26
N ALA A 7 -12.52 20.69 -19.32
CA ALA A 7 -12.42 22.13 -19.48
C ALA A 7 -13.34 22.89 -18.48
N ASN A 8 -13.21 24.21 -18.43
CA ASN A 8 -14.08 25.12 -17.68
C ASN A 8 -14.29 24.70 -16.21
N ASN A 9 -15.52 24.73 -15.71
CA ASN A 9 -15.82 24.44 -14.31
C ASN A 9 -15.51 23.00 -13.93
N THR A 10 -15.72 22.03 -14.83
CA THR A 10 -15.33 20.63 -14.61
C THR A 10 -13.84 20.51 -14.29
N ASN A 11 -13.01 21.25 -15.03
CA ASN A 11 -11.57 21.28 -14.79
C ASN A 11 -11.20 21.92 -13.46
N ALA A 12 -11.80 23.07 -13.14
CA ALA A 12 -11.56 23.78 -11.89
C ALA A 12 -11.93 22.94 -10.65
N GLU A 13 -13.06 22.23 -10.71
CA GLU A 13 -13.48 21.31 -9.65
C GLU A 13 -12.47 20.17 -9.44
N LEU A 14 -11.98 19.58 -10.54
CA LEU A 14 -10.98 18.50 -10.51
C LEU A 14 -9.65 18.97 -9.90
N ILE A 15 -9.12 20.12 -10.34
CA ILE A 15 -7.86 20.68 -9.81
C ILE A 15 -7.99 20.94 -8.31
N LYS A 16 -9.08 21.59 -7.90
CA LYS A 16 -9.33 21.94 -6.50
C LYS A 16 -9.47 20.69 -5.61
N ALA A 17 -10.27 19.72 -6.03
CA ALA A 17 -10.52 18.51 -5.24
C ALA A 17 -9.26 17.63 -5.10
N MET A 18 -8.42 17.57 -6.14
CA MET A 18 -7.14 16.84 -6.09
C MET A 18 -6.00 17.64 -5.44
N GLN A 19 -6.26 18.86 -4.95
CA GLN A 19 -5.27 19.75 -4.36
C GLN A 19 -4.05 20.00 -5.26
N LEU A 20 -4.27 20.05 -6.58
CA LEU A 20 -3.21 20.35 -7.55
C LEU A 20 -2.97 21.86 -7.62
N SER A 21 -1.72 22.27 -7.80
CA SER A 21 -1.39 23.69 -8.01
C SER A 21 -1.89 24.17 -9.37
N ASP A 22 -2.61 25.30 -9.38
CA ASP A 22 -3.13 25.95 -10.59
C ASP A 22 -2.03 26.37 -11.59
N CYS A 23 -0.79 26.48 -11.13
CA CYS A 23 0.36 26.90 -11.95
C CYS A 23 0.95 25.79 -12.83
N LEU A 24 0.50 24.54 -12.68
CA LEU A 24 1.05 23.41 -13.41
C LEU A 24 0.25 23.12 -14.67
N GLU A 25 0.96 23.05 -15.80
CA GLU A 25 0.36 22.60 -17.07
C GLU A 25 -0.12 21.15 -16.93
N GLN A 26 -1.37 20.88 -17.32
CA GLN A 26 -2.00 19.58 -17.15
C GLN A 26 -1.25 18.44 -17.87
N GLU A 27 -0.62 18.73 -19.01
CA GLU A 27 0.20 17.76 -19.73
C GLU A 27 1.45 17.36 -18.92
N LYS A 28 2.09 18.32 -18.24
CA LYS A 28 3.23 18.04 -17.35
C LYS A 28 2.81 17.22 -16.16
N ILE A 29 1.65 17.52 -15.55
CA ILE A 29 1.09 16.69 -14.46
C ILE A 29 0.85 15.27 -14.96
N HIS A 30 0.25 15.12 -16.15
CA HIS A 30 -0.05 13.81 -16.70
C HIS A 30 1.20 12.99 -17.02
N SER A 31 2.22 13.64 -17.64
CA SER A 31 3.50 13.01 -17.93
C SER A 31 4.20 12.58 -16.66
N ALA A 32 4.28 13.46 -15.65
CA ALA A 32 4.95 13.17 -14.39
C ALA A 32 4.30 12.00 -13.63
N ILE A 33 2.96 11.97 -13.56
CA ILE A 33 2.24 10.82 -12.97
C ILE A 33 2.43 9.57 -13.83
N GLY A 34 2.45 9.70 -15.16
CA GLY A 34 2.69 8.59 -16.08
C GLY A 34 4.07 7.96 -15.88
N GLU A 35 5.11 8.77 -15.76
CA GLU A 35 6.49 8.36 -15.46
C GLU A 35 6.57 7.70 -14.08
N LEU A 36 5.93 8.28 -13.07
CA LEU A 36 5.84 7.71 -11.73
C LEU A 36 5.19 6.31 -11.75
N LEU A 37 4.05 6.17 -12.40
CA LEU A 37 3.35 4.88 -12.50
C LEU A 37 4.14 3.86 -13.33
N ALA A 38 4.87 4.31 -14.35
CA ALA A 38 5.74 3.46 -15.16
C ALA A 38 6.92 2.95 -14.33
N ASP A 39 7.52 3.80 -13.49
CA ASP A 39 8.59 3.42 -12.57
C ASP A 39 8.10 2.45 -11.49
N LEU A 40 6.91 2.67 -10.96
CA LEU A 40 6.26 1.76 -10.01
C LEU A 40 5.99 0.39 -10.61
N SER A 41 5.48 0.34 -11.84
CA SER A 41 5.05 -0.90 -12.50
C SER A 41 6.19 -1.61 -13.26
N LYS A 42 7.46 -1.29 -12.97
CA LYS A 42 8.61 -2.00 -13.54
C LYS A 42 8.59 -3.46 -13.04
N PRO A 43 8.77 -4.45 -13.93
CA PRO A 43 8.83 -5.85 -13.51
C PRO A 43 9.95 -6.07 -12.50
N ASP A 44 9.61 -6.74 -11.40
CA ASP A 44 10.53 -7.13 -10.33
C ASP A 44 10.15 -8.55 -9.89
N GLU A 45 11.15 -9.40 -9.67
CA GLU A 45 10.96 -10.77 -9.19
C GLU A 45 10.52 -10.81 -7.72
N SER A 46 10.82 -9.76 -6.96
CA SER A 46 10.61 -9.69 -5.51
C SER A 46 9.33 -8.97 -5.13
N VAL A 47 8.87 -8.02 -5.95
CA VAL A 47 7.65 -7.24 -5.69
C VAL A 47 6.80 -7.22 -6.94
N GLU A 48 5.63 -7.85 -6.88
CA GLU A 48 4.60 -7.78 -7.90
C GLU A 48 3.65 -6.63 -7.57
N ILE A 49 3.75 -5.55 -8.34
CA ILE A 49 2.79 -4.45 -8.29
C ILE A 49 2.14 -4.27 -9.66
N ILE A 50 0.81 -4.23 -9.65
CA ILE A 50 0.02 -4.07 -10.87
C ILE A 50 -0.85 -2.85 -10.68
N VAL A 51 -0.70 -1.86 -11.57
CA VAL A 51 -1.55 -0.67 -11.61
C VAL A 51 -2.25 -0.61 -12.96
N GLY A 52 -3.54 -0.90 -12.94
CA GLY A 52 -4.41 -0.86 -14.11
C GLY A 52 -5.35 0.33 -14.05
N ASN A 53 -5.10 1.36 -14.85
CA ASN A 53 -5.98 2.52 -14.95
C ASN A 53 -6.51 2.65 -16.37
N ARG A 54 -7.82 2.87 -16.53
CA ARG A 54 -8.42 3.04 -17.85
C ARG A 54 -9.63 3.95 -17.84
N PHE A 55 -9.80 4.69 -18.93
CA PHE A 55 -10.99 5.49 -19.18
C PHE A 55 -11.73 4.91 -20.39
N TYR A 56 -12.99 4.52 -20.19
CA TYR A 56 -13.84 3.95 -21.24
C TYR A 56 -14.96 4.91 -21.61
N VAL A 57 -15.20 5.07 -22.91
CA VAL A 57 -16.22 5.96 -23.47
C VAL A 57 -17.15 5.18 -24.41
N ALA A 58 -18.43 5.58 -24.42
CA ALA A 58 -19.47 5.21 -25.38
C ALA A 58 -19.94 3.74 -25.37
N PHE A 59 -20.84 3.38 -24.44
CA PHE A 59 -21.45 2.04 -24.31
C PHE A 59 -22.72 1.81 -25.16
N HIS A 60 -23.05 2.75 -26.05
CA HIS A 60 -24.31 2.88 -26.80
C HIS A 60 -24.81 1.67 -27.61
N ARG A 61 -24.00 0.63 -27.88
CA ARG A 61 -24.41 -0.52 -28.71
C ARG A 61 -24.61 -1.82 -27.94
N ASP A 62 -23.74 -2.12 -26.99
CA ASP A 62 -23.79 -3.36 -26.20
C ASP A 62 -23.01 -3.20 -24.87
N PRO A 63 -23.69 -2.79 -23.78
CA PRO A 63 -23.06 -2.63 -22.47
C PRO A 63 -22.49 -3.92 -21.88
N GLU A 64 -23.11 -5.08 -22.14
CA GLU A 64 -22.63 -6.37 -21.63
C GLU A 64 -21.37 -6.85 -22.36
N CYS A 65 -21.30 -6.66 -23.68
CA CYS A 65 -20.06 -6.92 -24.42
C CYS A 65 -18.91 -6.02 -23.92
N ALA A 66 -19.19 -4.75 -23.67
CA ALA A 66 -18.20 -3.84 -23.11
C ALA A 66 -17.77 -4.24 -21.69
N ARG A 67 -18.72 -4.64 -20.82
CA ARG A 67 -18.44 -5.17 -19.48
C ARG A 67 -17.51 -6.38 -19.55
N ASN A 68 -17.82 -7.35 -20.40
CA ASN A 68 -17.00 -8.56 -20.57
C ASN A 68 -15.59 -8.22 -21.07
N ARG A 69 -15.47 -7.30 -22.04
CA ARG A 69 -14.18 -6.85 -22.55
C ARG A 69 -13.34 -6.12 -21.49
N ILE A 70 -13.99 -5.33 -20.64
CA ILE A 70 -13.33 -4.66 -19.51
C ILE A 70 -12.83 -5.69 -18.51
N ASN A 71 -13.70 -6.58 -18.04
CA ASN A 71 -13.33 -7.59 -17.04
C ASN A 71 -12.25 -8.55 -17.57
N GLN A 72 -12.32 -8.94 -18.84
CA GLN A 72 -11.26 -9.72 -19.48
C GLN A 72 -9.94 -8.97 -19.48
N TRP A 73 -9.93 -7.69 -19.89
CA TRP A 73 -8.71 -6.89 -19.87
C TRP A 73 -8.12 -6.76 -18.46
N VAL A 74 -8.95 -6.48 -17.44
CA VAL A 74 -8.49 -6.39 -16.05
C VAL A 74 -7.90 -7.72 -15.57
N SER A 75 -8.57 -8.83 -15.89
CA SER A 75 -8.08 -10.17 -15.54
C SER A 75 -6.75 -10.49 -16.24
N GLU A 76 -6.59 -10.11 -17.50
CA GLU A 76 -5.32 -10.28 -18.24
C GLU A 76 -4.20 -9.42 -17.65
N GLN A 77 -4.49 -8.17 -17.25
CA GLN A 77 -3.50 -7.30 -16.61
C GLN A 77 -3.09 -7.80 -15.22
N THR A 78 -3.98 -8.51 -14.53
CA THR A 78 -3.78 -8.97 -13.15
C THR A 78 -3.47 -10.46 -13.04
N ASN A 79 -3.07 -11.11 -14.13
CA ASN A 79 -2.80 -12.56 -14.18
C ASN A 79 -3.93 -13.43 -13.60
N GLY A 80 -5.18 -12.97 -13.69
CA GLY A 80 -6.36 -13.67 -13.16
C GLY A 80 -6.72 -13.35 -11.71
N THR A 81 -5.96 -12.52 -11.02
CA THR A 81 -6.24 -12.15 -9.61
C THR A 81 -7.51 -11.30 -9.50
N ILE A 82 -7.72 -10.33 -10.40
CA ILE A 82 -8.94 -9.51 -10.47
C ILE A 82 -9.77 -9.96 -11.69
N GLN A 83 -10.66 -10.91 -11.48
CA GLN A 83 -11.51 -11.46 -12.55
C GLN A 83 -12.69 -10.56 -12.92
N GLU A 84 -13.28 -9.90 -11.91
CA GLU A 84 -14.43 -9.03 -12.10
C GLU A 84 -14.19 -7.70 -11.39
N LEU A 85 -14.11 -6.64 -12.19
CA LEU A 85 -14.07 -5.25 -11.75
C LEU A 85 -15.45 -4.62 -11.87
N ILE A 86 -16.14 -4.84 -12.98
CA ILE A 86 -17.47 -4.29 -13.23
C ILE A 86 -18.52 -5.39 -13.02
N PRO A 87 -19.37 -5.28 -11.98
CA PRO A 87 -20.40 -6.26 -11.72
C PRO A 87 -21.49 -6.23 -12.81
N ARG A 88 -22.29 -7.30 -12.88
CA ARG A 88 -23.46 -7.35 -13.78
C ARG A 88 -24.38 -6.16 -13.51
N VAL A 89 -25.01 -5.64 -14.56
CA VAL A 89 -25.98 -4.52 -14.50
C VAL A 89 -25.35 -3.14 -14.16
N ALA A 90 -24.04 -3.05 -13.92
CA ALA A 90 -23.39 -1.75 -13.64
C ALA A 90 -23.26 -0.84 -14.88
N LEU A 91 -23.28 -1.40 -16.09
CA LEU A 91 -23.29 -0.64 -17.34
C LEU A 91 -24.67 -0.70 -17.98
N SER A 92 -25.15 0.45 -18.47
CA SER A 92 -26.40 0.59 -19.20
C SER A 92 -26.16 1.28 -20.55
N GLN A 93 -27.20 1.35 -21.39
CA GLN A 93 -27.13 2.11 -22.65
C GLN A 93 -27.00 3.63 -22.41
N GLU A 94 -27.38 4.10 -21.22
CA GLU A 94 -27.23 5.49 -20.79
C GLU A 94 -25.83 5.78 -20.26
N THR A 95 -24.99 4.75 -20.09
CA THR A 95 -23.61 4.93 -19.65
C THR A 95 -22.79 5.58 -20.76
N SER A 96 -22.34 6.81 -20.54
CA SER A 96 -21.55 7.58 -21.48
C SER A 96 -20.04 7.36 -21.28
N ALA A 97 -19.54 7.36 -20.05
CA ALA A 97 -18.17 6.97 -19.72
C ALA A 97 -18.00 6.39 -18.30
N VAL A 98 -16.95 5.60 -18.10
CA VAL A 98 -16.55 5.05 -16.79
C VAL A 98 -15.03 5.13 -16.65
N VAL A 99 -14.57 5.52 -15.45
CA VAL A 99 -13.15 5.46 -15.08
C VAL A 99 -12.93 4.22 -14.24
N LEU A 100 -11.86 3.49 -14.54
CA LEU A 100 -11.48 2.27 -13.86
C LEU A 100 -10.09 2.42 -13.26
N SER A 101 -9.94 2.00 -12.02
CA SER A 101 -8.67 1.94 -11.33
C SER A 101 -8.56 0.61 -10.59
N THR A 102 -7.49 -0.12 -10.85
CA THR A 102 -7.19 -1.38 -10.18
C THR A 102 -5.77 -1.40 -9.71
N THR A 103 -5.56 -1.81 -8.48
CA THR A 103 -4.22 -1.98 -7.93
C THR A 103 -4.09 -3.34 -7.28
N TYR A 104 -2.96 -4.01 -7.49
CA TYR A 104 -2.60 -5.23 -6.80
C TYR A 104 -1.16 -5.09 -6.31
N PHE A 105 -0.91 -5.56 -5.09
CA PHE A 105 0.42 -5.61 -4.51
C PHE A 105 0.63 -6.94 -3.79
N LYS A 106 1.72 -7.61 -4.14
CA LYS A 106 2.32 -8.70 -3.38
C LYS A 106 3.84 -8.49 -3.37
N GLY A 107 4.46 -8.59 -2.21
CA GLY A 107 5.90 -8.38 -2.07
C GLY A 107 6.52 -9.43 -1.18
N LEU A 108 7.74 -9.82 -1.50
CA LEU A 108 8.58 -10.68 -0.68
C LEU A 108 9.27 -9.86 0.40
N TRP A 109 9.25 -10.36 1.64
CA TRP A 109 9.96 -9.72 2.75
C TRP A 109 11.46 -9.74 2.56
N ASN A 110 12.11 -8.64 2.95
CA ASN A 110 13.58 -8.62 3.08
C ASN A 110 14.05 -9.62 4.14
N LEU A 111 13.30 -9.73 5.24
CA LEU A 111 13.47 -10.77 6.26
C LEU A 111 12.15 -11.55 6.39
N PRO A 112 12.08 -12.81 5.90
CA PRO A 112 10.84 -13.60 5.91
C PRO A 112 10.41 -13.99 7.32
N PHE A 113 9.14 -14.32 7.47
CA PHE A 113 8.62 -14.95 8.69
C PHE A 113 8.76 -16.47 8.56
N PRO A 114 9.48 -17.16 9.47
CA PRO A 114 9.53 -18.62 9.44
C PRO A 114 8.14 -19.22 9.63
N TYR A 115 7.72 -20.07 8.68
CA TYR A 115 6.42 -20.75 8.75
C TYR A 115 6.25 -21.58 10.02
N GLU A 116 7.35 -22.12 10.56
CA GLU A 116 7.35 -22.93 11.78
C GLU A 116 7.05 -22.13 13.06
N ASP A 117 7.36 -20.84 13.05
CA ASP A 117 7.08 -19.93 14.17
C ASP A 117 5.68 -19.31 14.09
N SER A 118 4.98 -19.52 12.98
CA SER A 118 3.61 -19.02 12.79
C SER A 118 2.64 -19.85 13.64
N HIS A 119 1.87 -19.19 14.50
CA HIS A 119 0.99 -19.83 15.48
C HIS A 119 -0.37 -19.14 15.55
N ASP A 120 -1.35 -19.88 16.06
CA ASP A 120 -2.71 -19.38 16.22
C ASP A 120 -2.78 -18.47 17.45
N SER A 121 -3.45 -17.33 17.33
CA SER A 121 -3.62 -16.36 18.42
C SER A 121 -4.97 -15.67 18.33
N ASP A 122 -5.42 -15.09 19.42
CA ASP A 122 -6.59 -14.23 19.43
C ASP A 122 -6.28 -12.88 18.76
N PHE A 123 -7.24 -12.39 17.99
CA PHE A 123 -7.30 -11.05 17.43
C PHE A 123 -8.55 -10.33 17.95
N PHE A 124 -8.38 -9.15 18.52
CA PHE A 124 -9.44 -8.33 19.12
C PHE A 124 -10.10 -7.44 18.05
N LYS A 125 -11.40 -7.65 17.84
CA LYS A 125 -12.21 -6.85 16.92
C LYS A 125 -12.74 -5.59 17.61
N LEU A 126 -13.15 -4.61 16.81
CA LEU A 126 -13.75 -3.36 17.29
C LEU A 126 -15.07 -3.55 18.05
N ASP A 127 -15.78 -4.67 17.83
CA ASP A 127 -17.02 -4.99 18.55
C ASP A 127 -16.76 -5.60 19.95
N GLY A 128 -15.49 -5.73 20.35
CA GLY A 128 -15.05 -6.29 21.63
C GLY A 128 -14.97 -7.82 21.65
N SER A 129 -15.38 -8.51 20.58
CA SER A 129 -15.20 -9.96 20.46
C SER A 129 -13.85 -10.33 19.84
N THR A 130 -13.43 -11.58 20.04
CA THR A 130 -12.17 -12.10 19.50
C THR A 130 -12.42 -13.03 18.31
N MET A 131 -11.41 -13.15 17.44
CA MET A 131 -11.33 -14.19 16.42
C MET A 131 -9.95 -14.83 16.44
N ASN A 132 -9.87 -16.11 16.12
CA ASN A 132 -8.59 -16.78 16.00
C ASN A 132 -7.95 -16.47 14.64
N VAL A 133 -6.68 -16.11 14.64
CA VAL A 133 -5.90 -15.73 13.45
C VAL A 133 -4.53 -16.39 13.50
N LYS A 134 -3.91 -16.58 12.34
CA LYS A 134 -2.51 -17.01 12.24
C LYS A 134 -1.60 -15.78 12.37
N LEU A 135 -0.85 -15.70 13.48
CA LEU A 135 0.19 -14.69 13.65
C LEU A 135 1.52 -15.26 13.17
N MET A 136 2.14 -14.55 12.23
CA MET A 136 3.50 -14.76 11.78
C MET A 136 4.45 -14.12 12.79
N TYR A 137 5.58 -14.78 13.09
CA TYR A 137 6.55 -14.30 14.08
C TYR A 137 7.94 -14.10 13.46
N ASN A 138 8.62 -13.03 13.85
CA ASN A 138 10.02 -12.79 13.51
C ASN A 138 10.70 -11.97 14.61
N LEU A 139 11.86 -12.42 15.08
CA LEU A 139 12.76 -11.67 15.96
C LEU A 139 13.89 -11.04 15.14
N SER A 140 13.86 -9.73 14.97
CA SER A 140 14.90 -8.99 14.24
C SER A 140 14.87 -7.50 14.55
N TYR A 141 15.75 -6.74 13.90
CA TYR A 141 15.74 -5.28 13.91
C TYR A 141 14.76 -4.72 12.88
N PHE A 142 13.79 -3.93 13.34
CA PHE A 142 12.91 -3.15 12.47
C PHE A 142 12.84 -1.70 12.94
N SER A 143 12.54 -0.80 12.01
CA SER A 143 12.43 0.62 12.32
C SER A 143 11.07 0.89 12.97
N MET A 144 11.07 1.35 14.21
CA MET A 144 9.88 1.59 15.03
C MET A 144 9.82 3.04 15.51
N VAL A 145 8.62 3.55 15.76
CA VAL A 145 8.41 4.86 16.41
C VAL A 145 7.18 4.83 17.32
N ILE A 146 7.25 5.53 18.45
CA ILE A 146 6.10 5.77 19.33
C ILE A 146 5.45 7.09 18.90
N LEU A 147 4.12 7.11 18.81
CA LEU A 147 3.32 8.27 18.38
C LEU A 147 2.35 8.67 19.50
N PRO A 148 2.81 9.38 20.55
CA PRO A 148 1.98 9.74 21.70
C PRO A 148 0.78 10.61 21.31
N ASP A 149 0.95 11.48 20.31
CA ASP A 149 -0.07 12.36 19.75
C ASP A 149 -1.16 11.61 18.98
N LEU A 150 -0.89 10.39 18.52
CA LEU A 150 -1.85 9.50 17.88
C LEU A 150 -2.30 8.34 18.77
N GLU A 151 -1.88 8.33 20.05
CA GLU A 151 -2.10 7.23 21.00
C GLU A 151 -1.73 5.85 20.41
N SER A 152 -0.64 5.82 19.64
CA SER A 152 -0.28 4.68 18.79
C SER A 152 1.22 4.44 18.76
N ARG A 153 1.62 3.33 18.14
CA ARG A 153 3.00 3.02 17.75
C ARG A 153 3.02 2.59 16.29
N ALA A 154 4.13 2.81 15.60
CA ALA A 154 4.26 2.44 14.20
C ALA A 154 5.56 1.69 13.93
N ILE A 155 5.52 0.81 12.93
CA ILE A 155 6.64 0.00 12.49
C ILE A 155 6.73 0.02 10.96
N LYS A 156 7.97 0.00 10.45
CA LYS A 156 8.29 -0.12 9.04
C LYS A 156 8.93 -1.49 8.79
N ILE A 157 8.25 -2.31 7.98
CA ILE A 157 8.72 -3.64 7.61
C ILE A 157 9.12 -3.61 6.13
N PRO A 158 10.42 -3.78 5.81
CA PRO A 158 10.90 -3.67 4.43
C PRO A 158 10.56 -4.90 3.59
N PHE A 159 10.10 -4.65 2.37
CA PHE A 159 10.18 -5.64 1.30
C PHE A 159 11.60 -5.66 0.72
N ILE A 160 11.91 -6.69 -0.05
CA ILE A 160 13.16 -6.77 -0.79
C ILE A 160 13.26 -5.57 -1.75
N ASP A 161 14.46 -5.00 -1.85
CA ASP A 161 14.82 -4.08 -2.90
C ASP A 161 15.64 -4.82 -3.97
N PRO A 162 15.23 -4.86 -5.24
CA PRO A 162 15.98 -5.56 -6.30
C PRO A 162 17.35 -4.92 -6.59
N ASN A 163 17.53 -3.64 -6.25
CA ASN A 163 18.80 -2.94 -6.37
C ASN A 163 19.71 -3.20 -5.18
N TRP A 164 19.20 -3.85 -4.13
CA TRP A 164 20.02 -4.32 -3.03
C TRP A 164 21.00 -5.37 -3.55
N LYS A 165 22.27 -4.97 -3.65
CA LYS A 165 23.37 -5.91 -3.76
C LYS A 165 23.87 -6.16 -2.35
N LEU A 166 23.85 -7.43 -1.92
CA LEU A 166 24.47 -7.84 -0.67
C LEU A 166 25.98 -7.60 -0.78
N VAL A 167 26.43 -6.39 -0.46
CA VAL A 167 27.84 -6.10 -0.23
C VAL A 167 28.08 -6.29 1.26
N CYS A 168 27.94 -7.53 1.73
CA CYS A 168 28.66 -7.92 2.92
C CYS A 168 30.10 -8.19 2.45
N PRO A 169 31.09 -7.35 2.81
CA PRO A 169 32.46 -7.80 2.73
C PRO A 169 32.55 -9.01 3.65
N LEU A 170 32.56 -10.22 3.08
CA LEU A 170 32.98 -11.39 3.83
C LEU A 170 34.37 -11.03 4.37
N PRO A 171 34.60 -11.04 5.70
CA PRO A 171 35.96 -11.03 6.19
C PRO A 171 36.56 -12.36 5.76
N GLN A 172 37.22 -12.36 4.60
CA GLN A 172 38.12 -13.43 4.26
C GLN A 172 39.24 -13.35 5.30
N TYR A 173 39.26 -14.36 6.16
CA TYR A 173 40.25 -14.66 7.19
C TYR A 173 40.00 -14.02 8.57
N ALA A 174 39.72 -14.94 9.49
CA ALA A 174 39.63 -14.74 10.92
C ALA A 174 41.04 -14.63 11.57
N VAL A 175 41.03 -14.09 12.80
CA VAL A 175 42.01 -14.28 13.88
C VAL A 175 43.44 -13.79 13.62
N ALA A 176 43.70 -12.53 13.98
CA ALA A 176 44.88 -12.15 14.75
C ALA A 176 44.65 -10.75 15.36
N ASP A 177 44.61 -10.72 16.70
CA ASP A 177 44.80 -9.55 17.57
C ASP A 177 43.91 -8.31 17.39
N GLY A 178 43.05 -8.10 18.39
CA GLY A 178 42.67 -6.75 18.83
C GLY A 178 41.61 -6.02 18.01
N ILE A 179 40.46 -6.63 17.75
CA ILE A 179 39.29 -5.91 17.25
C ILE A 179 38.76 -5.00 18.38
N GLN A 180 38.73 -3.70 18.13
CA GLN A 180 38.08 -2.72 19.00
C GLN A 180 36.57 -2.69 18.67
N PRO A 181 35.68 -2.34 19.61
CA PRO A 181 34.22 -2.34 19.41
C PRO A 181 33.70 -1.46 18.27
N THR A 182 34.56 -0.65 17.64
CA THR A 182 34.24 0.27 16.55
C THR A 182 34.01 -0.41 15.19
N ASP A 183 34.42 -1.68 15.02
CA ASP A 183 34.33 -2.38 13.73
C ASP A 183 32.97 -3.09 13.51
N ILE A 184 32.07 -3.03 14.49
CA ILE A 184 30.69 -3.58 14.39
C ILE A 184 29.75 -2.55 13.75
N ASP A 185 30.01 -1.26 13.94
CA ASP A 185 29.19 -0.16 13.37
C ASP A 185 29.30 -0.07 11.84
N GLU A 186 30.41 -0.52 11.23
CA GLU A 186 30.52 -0.58 9.77
C GLU A 186 29.57 -1.60 9.14
N CYS A 187 29.21 -2.68 9.85
CA CYS A 187 28.24 -3.67 9.39
C CYS A 187 26.80 -3.09 9.38
N CYS A 188 26.50 -2.20 10.34
CA CYS A 188 25.21 -1.50 10.41
C CYS A 188 25.01 -0.48 9.27
N SER A 189 26.11 0.08 8.73
CA SER A 189 26.03 1.01 7.60
C SER A 189 25.61 0.34 6.27
N CYS A 190 25.74 -0.98 6.16
CA CYS A 190 25.32 -1.76 4.99
C CYS A 190 23.79 -1.84 4.81
N PHE A 191 23.00 -1.46 5.83
CA PHE A 191 21.54 -1.48 5.79
C PHE A 191 20.92 -0.17 5.27
N ALA A 192 21.73 0.86 5.01
CA ALA A 192 21.28 2.18 4.59
C ALA A 192 21.19 2.32 3.06
N ASN A 193 20.45 1.43 2.40
CA ASN A 193 19.95 1.68 1.04
C ASN A 193 18.46 2.06 1.11
N PRO A 194 17.97 2.94 0.22
CA PRO A 194 16.57 3.34 0.20
C PRO A 194 15.71 2.15 -0.24
N ARG A 195 15.27 1.35 0.74
CA ARG A 195 14.32 0.24 0.58
C ARG A 195 13.14 0.74 -0.27
N GLN A 196 13.00 0.19 -1.47
CA GLN A 196 12.07 0.70 -2.48
C GLN A 196 10.62 0.63 -1.99
N TYR A 197 10.22 -0.48 -1.35
CA TYR A 197 8.89 -0.66 -0.77
C TYR A 197 8.96 -1.03 0.72
N VAL A 198 8.08 -0.43 1.52
CA VAL A 198 7.97 -0.66 2.96
C VAL A 198 6.50 -0.80 3.35
N LEU A 199 6.18 -1.83 4.14
CA LEU A 199 4.92 -1.91 4.85
C LEU A 199 5.00 -1.03 6.10
N LEU A 200 4.19 0.01 6.16
CA LEU A 200 3.96 0.81 7.36
C LEU A 200 2.72 0.28 8.07
N ILE A 201 2.87 -0.10 9.34
CA ILE A 201 1.76 -0.42 10.23
C ILE A 201 1.72 0.64 11.31
N VAL A 202 0.53 1.20 11.56
CA VAL A 202 0.25 2.06 12.71
C VAL A 202 -0.77 1.34 13.58
N LEU A 203 -0.32 0.95 14.77
CA LEU A 203 -1.08 0.16 15.72
C LEU A 203 -1.48 1.05 16.90
N PRO A 204 -2.79 1.26 17.14
CA PRO A 204 -3.28 1.93 18.34
C PRO A 204 -2.80 1.25 19.62
N ASN A 205 -2.75 1.99 20.72
CA ASN A 205 -2.44 1.40 22.03
C ASN A 205 -3.63 0.63 22.64
N SER A 206 -4.87 0.96 22.22
CA SER A 206 -6.11 0.30 22.65
C SER A 206 -6.68 -0.58 21.54
N ASN A 207 -7.28 -1.72 21.90
CA ASN A 207 -7.83 -2.69 20.94
C ASN A 207 -8.93 -2.11 20.04
N ASP A 208 -9.68 -1.13 20.54
CA ASP A 208 -10.74 -0.39 19.84
C ASP A 208 -10.28 1.00 19.36
N GLY A 209 -8.98 1.29 19.39
CA GLY A 209 -8.41 2.62 19.15
C GLY A 209 -8.37 3.05 17.69
N LEU A 210 -8.63 2.16 16.73
CA LEU A 210 -8.51 2.47 15.29
C LEU A 210 -9.39 3.66 14.85
N PRO A 211 -10.68 3.79 15.22
CA PRO A 211 -11.47 4.95 14.86
C PRO A 211 -10.90 6.27 15.42
N ASN A 212 -10.37 6.24 16.64
CA ASN A 212 -9.72 7.41 17.24
C ASN A 212 -8.44 7.77 16.48
N LEU A 213 -7.60 6.78 16.17
CA LEU A 213 -6.40 6.95 15.34
C LEU A 213 -6.74 7.62 14.00
N LEU A 214 -7.77 7.14 13.29
CA LEU A 214 -8.15 7.72 11.99
C LEU A 214 -8.59 9.19 12.12
N ASN A 215 -9.32 9.54 13.18
CA ASN A 215 -9.68 10.94 13.46
C ASN A 215 -8.45 11.80 13.76
N LEU A 216 -7.55 11.32 14.63
CA LEU A 216 -6.32 12.02 14.98
C LEU A 216 -5.40 12.19 13.76
N MET A 217 -5.33 11.19 12.88
CA MET A 217 -4.60 11.32 11.61
C MET A 217 -5.18 12.44 10.74
N CYS A 218 -6.50 12.58 10.65
CA CYS A 218 -7.11 13.70 9.92
C CYS A 218 -6.80 15.07 10.55
N GLU A 219 -6.68 15.14 11.87
CA GLU A 219 -6.35 16.37 12.60
C GLU A 219 -4.87 16.77 12.49
N TYR A 220 -3.95 15.79 12.56
CA TYR A 220 -2.50 16.00 12.63
C TYR A 220 -1.78 15.80 11.28
N GLY A 221 -2.37 16.25 10.17
CA GLY A 221 -1.70 16.31 8.87
C GLY A 221 -1.56 14.98 8.13
N GLY A 222 -2.34 13.97 8.50
CA GLY A 222 -2.46 12.69 7.81
C GLY A 222 -1.21 11.83 7.92
N ILE A 223 -1.03 10.95 6.93
CA ILE A 223 0.12 10.03 6.89
C ILE A 223 1.47 10.75 6.76
N SER A 224 1.50 11.93 6.14
CA SER A 224 2.73 12.71 5.94
C SER A 224 3.40 13.07 7.26
N SER A 225 2.63 13.35 8.32
CA SER A 225 3.19 13.65 9.64
C SER A 225 3.85 12.43 10.28
N ILE A 226 3.33 11.22 10.02
CA ILE A 226 3.93 9.96 10.46
C ILE A 226 5.21 9.68 9.68
N LEU A 227 5.19 9.83 8.34
CA LEU A 227 6.35 9.60 7.49
C LEU A 227 7.52 10.55 7.78
N SER A 228 7.22 11.76 8.27
CA SER A 228 8.23 12.74 8.69
C SER A 228 8.90 12.43 10.03
N ARG A 229 8.40 11.45 10.81
CA ARG A 229 9.02 11.07 12.08
C ARG A 229 10.31 10.30 11.87
N SER A 230 11.22 10.41 12.83
CA SER A 230 12.40 9.55 12.92
C SER A 230 11.97 8.19 13.45
N PHE A 231 12.27 7.13 12.70
CA PHE A 231 12.11 5.76 13.17
C PHE A 231 13.47 5.27 13.67
N GLU A 232 13.45 4.50 14.75
CA GLU A 232 14.64 3.94 15.39
C GLU A 232 14.68 2.44 15.13
N ASP A 233 15.82 1.94 14.66
CA ASP A 233 16.02 0.50 14.47
C ASP A 233 16.10 -0.19 15.83
N THR A 234 15.11 -1.02 16.12
CA THR A 234 14.91 -1.66 17.42
C THR A 234 14.85 -3.17 17.24
N SER A 235 15.57 -3.93 18.08
CA SER A 235 15.41 -5.39 18.15
C SER A 235 14.05 -5.70 18.79
N LEU A 236 13.16 -6.36 18.04
CA LEU A 236 11.78 -6.60 18.47
C LEU A 236 11.26 -7.97 18.09
N ASN A 237 10.40 -8.49 18.97
CA ASN A 237 9.54 -9.64 18.72
C ASN A 237 8.32 -9.17 17.92
N LEU A 238 8.34 -9.34 16.60
CA LEU A 238 7.25 -8.94 15.71
C LEU A 238 6.24 -10.06 15.57
N TYR A 239 4.97 -9.78 15.88
CA TYR A 239 3.84 -10.66 15.56
C TYR A 239 2.90 -9.93 14.61
N LEU A 240 2.73 -10.47 13.41
CA LEU A 240 1.94 -9.87 12.33
C LEU A 240 0.92 -10.89 11.81
N PRO A 241 -0.38 -10.60 11.77
CA PRO A 241 -1.33 -11.50 11.14
C PRO A 241 -1.04 -11.61 9.65
N LYS A 242 -1.21 -12.82 9.12
CA LYS A 242 -1.37 -13.02 7.69
C LYS A 242 -2.73 -12.48 7.25
N PHE A 243 -2.78 -11.70 6.18
CA PHE A 243 -4.06 -11.18 5.68
C PHE A 243 -4.02 -10.86 4.19
N LYS A 244 -5.21 -10.88 3.61
CA LYS A 244 -5.49 -10.49 2.24
C LYS A 244 -6.60 -9.46 2.24
N LEU A 245 -6.28 -8.22 1.89
CA LEU A 245 -7.29 -7.20 1.66
C LEU A 245 -7.80 -7.37 0.25
N LYS A 246 -9.01 -7.91 0.12
CA LYS A 246 -9.71 -8.08 -1.15
C LYS A 246 -11.13 -7.59 -0.99
N GLU A 247 -11.45 -6.47 -1.63
CA GLU A 247 -12.85 -6.05 -1.75
C GLU A 247 -13.60 -7.03 -2.66
N GLY A 248 -14.74 -7.56 -2.18
CA GLY A 248 -15.56 -8.49 -2.95
C GLY A 248 -16.05 -7.88 -4.27
N HIS A 249 -16.52 -6.64 -4.20
CA HIS A 249 -16.96 -5.83 -5.34
C HIS A 249 -16.08 -4.58 -5.48
N SER A 250 -16.06 -3.98 -6.67
CA SER A 250 -15.43 -2.68 -6.85
C SER A 250 -16.18 -1.59 -6.08
N PHE A 251 -15.41 -0.65 -5.55
CA PHE A 251 -15.92 0.52 -4.87
C PHE A 251 -16.25 1.62 -5.87
N SER A 252 -17.47 2.16 -5.81
CA SER A 252 -17.84 3.38 -6.54
C SER A 252 -17.34 4.60 -5.78
N LEU A 253 -16.47 5.37 -6.42
CA LEU A 253 -15.92 6.61 -5.88
C LEU A 253 -16.80 7.83 -6.19
N LYS A 254 -17.87 7.68 -6.99
CA LYS A 254 -18.70 8.81 -7.43
C LYS A 254 -19.18 9.69 -6.28
N ASP A 255 -19.91 9.11 -5.33
CA ASP A 255 -20.53 9.87 -4.24
C ASP A 255 -19.46 10.56 -3.35
N HIS A 256 -18.32 9.89 -3.16
CA HIS A 256 -17.18 10.43 -2.40
C HIS A 256 -16.52 11.60 -3.14
N LEU A 257 -16.31 11.47 -4.46
CA LEU A 257 -15.75 12.54 -5.30
C LEU A 257 -16.70 13.73 -5.41
N GLU A 258 -18.03 13.50 -5.45
CA GLU A 258 -19.03 14.57 -5.38
C GLU A 258 -19.00 15.32 -4.06
N GLN A 259 -18.82 14.61 -2.94
CA GLN A 259 -18.63 15.21 -1.61
C GLN A 259 -17.33 16.02 -1.52
N LEU A 260 -16.28 15.59 -2.21
CA LEU A 260 -15.02 16.33 -2.35
C LEU A 260 -15.11 17.52 -3.31
N GLY A 261 -16.26 17.70 -3.98
CA GLY A 261 -16.57 18.89 -4.78
C GLY A 261 -16.50 18.70 -6.28
N ILE A 262 -16.22 17.49 -6.78
CA ILE A 262 -16.26 17.16 -8.21
C ILE A 262 -17.70 16.82 -8.57
N LYS A 263 -18.46 17.77 -9.11
CA LYS A 263 -19.89 17.59 -9.40
C LYS A 263 -20.18 17.60 -10.89
N ASP A 264 -19.62 18.55 -11.62
CA ASP A 264 -19.92 18.73 -13.04
C ASP A 264 -19.47 17.52 -13.86
N ALA A 265 -18.34 16.89 -13.50
CA ALA A 265 -17.85 15.68 -14.18
C ALA A 265 -18.88 14.54 -14.24
N PHE A 266 -19.79 14.46 -13.26
CA PHE A 266 -20.80 13.41 -13.13
C PHE A 266 -22.19 13.79 -13.64
N ARG A 267 -22.38 15.06 -14.02
CA ARG A 267 -23.69 15.60 -14.38
C ARG A 267 -23.82 15.74 -15.90
N PRO A 268 -24.85 15.13 -16.52
CA PRO A 268 -25.16 15.37 -17.92
C PRO A 268 -25.34 16.87 -18.18
N LEU A 269 -24.85 17.37 -19.32
CA LEU A 269 -24.91 18.77 -19.78
C LEU A 269 -24.03 19.78 -19.02
N SER A 270 -23.63 19.49 -17.78
CA SER A 270 -22.66 20.30 -17.02
C SER A 270 -21.23 19.82 -17.24
N ALA A 271 -21.03 18.52 -17.43
CA ALA A 271 -19.73 17.93 -17.71
C ALA A 271 -19.13 18.52 -19.00
N ASP A 272 -17.93 19.08 -18.88
CA ASP A 272 -17.17 19.57 -20.02
C ASP A 272 -15.92 18.72 -20.24
N PHE A 273 -16.05 17.75 -21.13
CA PHE A 273 -14.98 16.90 -21.64
C PHE A 273 -14.66 17.18 -23.12
N SER A 274 -14.74 18.45 -23.52
CA SER A 274 -14.53 18.90 -24.91
C SER A 274 -13.15 18.58 -25.49
N ASN A 275 -12.15 18.35 -24.64
CA ASN A 275 -10.82 17.90 -25.05
C ASN A 275 -10.74 16.39 -25.34
N ILE A 276 -11.77 15.61 -25.00
CA ILE A 276 -11.86 14.17 -25.30
C ILE A 276 -12.79 13.91 -26.48
N SER A 277 -13.96 14.56 -26.48
CA SER A 277 -15.02 14.30 -27.44
C SER A 277 -15.72 15.58 -27.86
N VAL A 278 -16.10 15.64 -29.13
CA VAL A 278 -16.93 16.71 -29.67
C VAL A 278 -18.38 16.63 -29.15
N SER A 279 -18.80 15.45 -28.64
CA SER A 279 -20.13 15.27 -28.06
C SER A 279 -20.26 15.98 -26.72
N ARG A 280 -21.32 16.77 -26.56
CA ARG A 280 -21.67 17.47 -25.30
C ARG A 280 -22.43 16.59 -24.29
N GLU A 281 -22.67 15.33 -24.64
CA GLU A 281 -23.37 14.37 -23.79
C GLU A 281 -22.39 13.49 -22.98
N LEU A 282 -21.08 13.68 -23.16
CA LEU A 282 -20.08 12.92 -22.44
C LEU A 282 -20.02 13.39 -20.98
N CYS A 283 -20.33 12.48 -20.06
CA CYS A 283 -20.10 12.64 -18.63
C CYS A 283 -19.50 11.36 -18.05
N VAL A 284 -18.87 11.44 -16.88
CA VAL A 284 -18.44 10.25 -16.15
C VAL A 284 -19.64 9.74 -15.38
N VAL A 285 -20.06 8.50 -15.63
CA VAL A 285 -21.17 7.91 -14.88
C VAL A 285 -20.70 7.46 -13.51
N ASP A 286 -19.52 6.83 -13.48
CA ASP A 286 -18.91 6.30 -12.27
C ASP A 286 -17.38 6.20 -12.39
N VAL A 287 -16.72 6.13 -11.23
CA VAL A 287 -15.30 5.83 -11.07
C VAL A 287 -15.21 4.58 -10.18
N LEU A 288 -14.84 3.46 -10.78
CA LEU A 288 -14.75 2.17 -10.09
C LEU A 288 -13.31 1.90 -9.69
N HIS A 289 -13.08 1.70 -8.40
CA HIS A 289 -11.79 1.33 -7.84
C HIS A 289 -11.84 -0.08 -7.25
N LYS A 290 -10.75 -0.85 -7.41
CA LYS A 290 -10.58 -2.13 -6.72
C LYS A 290 -9.11 -2.35 -6.41
N SER A 291 -8.79 -2.55 -5.14
CA SER A 291 -7.44 -2.81 -4.69
C SER A 291 -7.33 -4.19 -4.06
N ILE A 292 -6.17 -4.83 -4.23
CA ILE A 292 -5.81 -6.07 -3.54
C ILE A 292 -4.43 -5.91 -2.92
N LEU A 293 -4.31 -6.22 -1.63
CA LEU A 293 -3.05 -6.29 -0.91
C LEU A 293 -2.93 -7.66 -0.26
N GLU A 294 -1.85 -8.39 -0.56
CA GLU A 294 -1.57 -9.71 -0.01
C GLU A 294 -0.33 -9.65 0.89
N ILE A 295 -0.50 -10.03 2.15
CA ILE A 295 0.54 -10.10 3.17
C ILE A 295 0.59 -11.53 3.71
N ASP A 296 1.70 -12.22 3.42
CA ASP A 296 1.98 -13.61 3.84
C ASP A 296 3.39 -13.73 4.43
N GLU A 297 3.84 -14.96 4.70
CA GLU A 297 5.14 -15.26 5.28
C GLU A 297 6.30 -15.16 4.26
N GLU A 298 5.98 -15.07 2.95
CA GLU A 298 6.96 -15.25 1.88
C GLU A 298 8.02 -14.15 1.86
N GLY A 299 9.27 -14.57 1.75
CA GLY A 299 10.43 -13.73 1.46
C GLY A 299 11.43 -14.55 0.65
N VAL A 300 12.70 -14.15 0.58
CA VAL A 300 13.73 -15.01 -0.06
C VAL A 300 13.91 -16.28 0.77
N VAL A 301 13.18 -17.33 0.41
CA VAL A 301 13.32 -18.66 0.96
C VAL A 301 14.74 -19.17 0.65
N ALA A 302 15.50 -19.51 1.69
CA ALA A 302 16.67 -20.42 1.68
C ALA A 302 18.11 -19.90 1.46
N ALA A 303 18.41 -18.62 1.19
CA ALA A 303 19.81 -18.17 1.07
C ALA A 303 20.41 -17.59 2.38
N ALA A 304 19.63 -16.85 3.16
CA ALA A 304 20.12 -16.13 4.35
C ALA A 304 19.93 -16.86 5.68
N ALA A 305 19.17 -17.96 5.71
CA ALA A 305 18.99 -18.79 6.91
C ALA A 305 20.30 -19.38 7.46
N THR A 306 21.43 -19.21 6.76
CA THR A 306 22.75 -19.66 7.22
C THR A 306 23.66 -18.53 7.72
N SER A 307 23.31 -17.23 7.61
CA SER A 307 24.27 -16.14 7.92
C SER A 307 23.94 -15.29 9.15
N CYS A 308 22.72 -15.31 9.68
CA CYS A 308 22.35 -14.49 10.84
C CYS A 308 21.95 -15.30 12.08
N MET A 309 22.31 -16.59 12.15
CA MET A 309 22.53 -17.22 13.45
C MET A 309 23.87 -16.71 14.01
N PHE A 310 23.89 -15.44 14.44
CA PHE A 310 24.83 -15.00 15.47
C PHE A 310 24.34 -15.59 16.79
N ASP A 311 24.44 -16.91 16.90
CA ASP A 311 24.51 -17.58 18.19
C ASP A 311 25.92 -17.30 18.72
N GLY A 312 26.07 -16.15 19.39
CA GLY A 312 27.40 -15.64 19.68
C GLY A 312 27.46 -14.30 20.39
N CYS A 313 26.63 -14.06 21.40
CA CYS A 313 26.95 -13.18 22.52
C CYS A 313 26.03 -13.52 23.70
N ASN A 314 26.48 -14.43 24.58
CA ASN A 314 25.95 -14.50 25.94
C ASN A 314 26.34 -13.21 26.67
N SER A 315 25.47 -12.22 26.60
CA SER A 315 25.33 -11.23 27.66
C SER A 315 23.97 -11.43 28.30
N GLU A 316 23.96 -11.91 29.54
CA GLU A 316 22.81 -11.75 30.45
C GLU A 316 22.66 -10.25 30.77
N SER A 317 22.30 -9.45 29.78
CA SER A 317 21.66 -8.17 29.98
C SER A 317 20.18 -8.45 29.78
N SER A 318 19.42 -8.37 30.87
CA SER A 318 17.97 -8.31 30.84
C SER A 318 17.52 -7.00 30.18
N GLU A 319 17.83 -6.82 28.89
CA GLU A 319 17.15 -5.86 28.05
C GLU A 319 15.74 -6.42 27.87
N SER A 320 14.75 -5.66 28.33
CA SER A 320 13.35 -6.01 28.16
C SER A 320 13.09 -6.22 26.67
N GLU A 321 12.77 -7.45 26.29
CA GLU A 321 12.37 -7.77 24.92
C GLU A 321 11.19 -6.88 24.51
N VAL A 322 11.38 -6.03 23.49
CA VAL A 322 10.34 -5.14 22.98
C VAL A 322 9.42 -5.98 22.10
N GLU A 323 8.15 -6.12 22.49
CA GLU A 323 7.14 -6.82 21.71
C GLU A 323 6.33 -5.85 20.84
N PHE A 324 6.21 -6.15 19.54
CA PHE A 324 5.27 -5.49 18.64
C PHE A 324 4.26 -6.51 18.12
N ARG A 325 3.16 -6.67 18.86
CA ARG A 325 2.09 -7.61 18.53
C ARG A 325 0.91 -6.90 17.87
N VAL A 326 0.60 -7.27 16.63
CA VAL A 326 -0.52 -6.75 15.84
C VAL A 326 -1.74 -7.67 16.01
N ASP A 327 -2.33 -7.65 17.20
CA ASP A 327 -3.45 -8.53 17.58
C ASP A 327 -4.81 -7.81 17.61
N HIS A 328 -4.90 -6.60 17.08
CA HIS A 328 -6.14 -5.84 17.04
C HIS A 328 -6.13 -4.86 15.87
N SER A 329 -7.25 -4.16 15.65
CA SER A 329 -7.46 -3.36 14.44
C SER A 329 -6.39 -2.28 14.24
N PHE A 330 -5.82 -2.20 13.03
CA PHE A 330 -4.66 -1.36 12.73
C PHE A 330 -4.79 -0.64 11.39
N PHE A 331 -4.05 0.46 11.24
CA PHE A 331 -3.87 1.16 9.96
C PHE A 331 -2.65 0.60 9.22
N VAL A 332 -2.74 0.50 7.90
CA VAL A 332 -1.71 -0.08 7.05
C VAL A 332 -1.49 0.74 5.78
N SER A 333 -0.24 0.84 5.35
CA SER A 333 0.13 1.50 4.11
C SER A 333 1.36 0.86 3.46
N ILE A 334 1.36 0.78 2.13
CA ILE A 334 2.57 0.47 1.35
C ILE A 334 3.20 1.78 0.94
N ILE A 335 4.42 2.03 1.40
CA ILE A 335 5.18 3.24 1.13
C ILE A 335 6.28 2.95 0.14
N TRP A 336 6.38 3.79 -0.88
CA TRP A 336 7.45 3.77 -1.86
C TRP A 336 8.45 4.89 -1.63
N ASN A 337 9.74 4.55 -1.70
CA ASN A 337 10.85 5.47 -1.48
C ASN A 337 10.70 6.30 -0.19
N ASN A 338 10.14 5.69 0.86
CA ASN A 338 9.85 6.32 2.17
C ASN A 338 8.99 7.59 2.14
N THR A 339 8.38 7.94 1.00
CA THR A 339 7.74 9.25 0.79
C THR A 339 6.34 9.13 0.20
N LEU A 340 6.10 8.17 -0.69
CA LEU A 340 4.85 8.07 -1.43
C LEU A 340 4.02 6.89 -0.92
N PRO A 341 2.86 7.11 -0.28
CA PRO A 341 1.92 6.04 -0.02
C PRO A 341 1.24 5.59 -1.32
N ILE A 342 1.38 4.31 -1.67
CA ILE A 342 0.72 3.69 -2.83
C ILE A 342 -0.57 3.00 -2.41
N PHE A 343 -0.56 2.37 -1.24
CA PHE A 343 -1.74 1.76 -0.63
C PHE A 343 -2.00 2.41 0.72
N LEU A 344 -3.27 2.63 1.03
CA LEU A 344 -3.73 3.14 2.31
C LEU A 344 -4.96 2.31 2.69
N GLY A 345 -4.98 1.81 3.91
CA GLY A 345 -6.10 1.00 4.37
C GLY A 345 -6.05 0.80 5.87
N HIS A 346 -7.03 0.05 6.36
CA HIS A 346 -7.04 -0.41 7.73
C HIS A 346 -7.58 -1.84 7.76
N VAL A 347 -7.17 -2.60 8.76
CA VAL A 347 -7.56 -3.99 8.94
C VAL A 347 -8.34 -4.09 10.24
N THR A 348 -9.64 -4.39 10.14
CA THR A 348 -10.50 -4.66 11.30
C THR A 348 -10.60 -6.16 11.61
N THR A 349 -10.44 -7.00 10.58
CA THR A 349 -10.45 -8.45 10.67
C THR A 349 -9.48 -9.01 9.62
N PRO A 350 -8.35 -9.61 10.00
CA PRO A 350 -7.44 -10.22 9.05
C PRO A 350 -8.04 -11.55 8.57
N VAL A 351 -8.29 -11.64 7.27
CA VAL A 351 -8.77 -12.87 6.61
C VAL A 351 -7.69 -13.30 5.62
N SER A 352 -7.32 -14.59 5.64
CA SER A 352 -6.17 -15.12 4.91
C SER A 352 -6.54 -16.15 3.82
N ASP A 353 -7.78 -16.11 3.30
CA ASP A 353 -8.39 -17.03 2.31
C ASP A 353 -7.44 -17.93 1.51
#